data_AF-M5VPL5-F1
#
_entry.id   AF-M5VPL5-F1
#
_cell.length_a   1.000
_cell.length_b   1.000
_cell.length_c   1.000
_cell.angle_alpha   90.00
_cell.angle_beta   90.00
_cell.angle_gamma   90.00
#
_symmetry.space_group_name_H-M   'P 1'
#
loop_
_entity.id
_entity.type
_entity.pdbx_description
1 polymer ?
#
loop_
_entity_poly.entity_id
_entity_poly.type
_entity_poly.pdbx_seq_one_letter_code
_entity_poly.pdbx_strand_id
1 'polypeptide(L)'
;MFQTKDREKVEEISKKQNFKAEWFGRDNLRLINTTLAIRKHPEFKSLAWHNHSQVFHIDAARKEYWRIFIRQKTIRGFLVSVTLEVLTLIKKITTRKEYLDTHCTYGDGQEISGPELKLIQDAFWNNISLFSWQEGDVLVIDNYSVSHGRHPFTGPREIFVAWAD
;
A
#
# COMPACT_ATOMS: atom_id res chain seq x y z
N MET A 1 5.51 10.91 11.17
CA MET A 1 5.32 11.97 10.14
C MET A 1 5.52 13.36 10.74
N PHE A 2 4.63 13.85 11.61
CA PHE A 2 4.66 15.28 12.00
C PHE A 2 5.42 15.63 13.30
N GLN A 3 5.64 14.65 14.19
CA GLN A 3 6.35 14.84 15.47
C GLN A 3 5.84 16.02 16.33
N THR A 4 4.55 16.33 16.25
CA THR A 4 3.89 17.43 16.98
C THR A 4 2.44 17.07 17.29
N LYS A 5 1.87 17.74 18.29
CA LYS A 5 0.44 17.71 18.62
C LYS A 5 -0.31 18.97 18.15
N ASP A 6 0.43 19.98 17.69
CA ASP A 6 -0.12 21.25 17.21
C ASP A 6 -0.70 21.07 15.79
N ARG A 7 -2.00 21.35 15.64
CA ARG A 7 -2.73 21.20 14.38
C ARG A 7 -2.25 22.16 13.30
N GLU A 8 -1.97 23.41 13.65
CA GLU A 8 -1.52 24.42 12.68
C GLU A 8 -0.16 24.00 12.09
N LYS A 9 0.73 23.49 12.95
CA LYS A 9 2.01 22.94 12.53
C LYS A 9 1.87 21.69 11.65
N VAL A 10 0.91 20.82 11.93
CA VAL A 10 0.60 19.66 11.06
C VAL A 10 0.13 20.12 9.68
N GLU A 11 -0.75 21.12 9.62
CA GLU A 11 -1.26 21.68 8.36
C GLU A 11 -0.15 22.35 7.54
N GLU A 12 0.76 23.08 8.20
CA GLU A 12 1.92 23.68 7.56
C GLU A 12 2.85 22.62 6.95
N ILE A 13 3.19 21.57 7.72
CA ILE A 13 4.04 20.47 7.23
C ILE A 13 3.35 19.73 6.08
N SER A 14 2.05 19.48 6.20
CA SER A 14 1.24 18.83 5.16
C SER A 14 1.29 19.62 3.86
N LYS A 15 1.07 20.93 3.92
CA LYS A 15 1.12 21.82 2.74
C LYS A 15 2.50 21.82 2.09
N LYS A 16 3.59 21.87 2.87
CA LYS A 16 4.97 21.78 2.35
C LYS A 16 5.25 20.46 1.63
N GLN A 17 4.60 19.38 2.03
CA GLN A 17 4.73 18.04 1.44
C GLN A 17 3.66 17.72 0.38
N ASN A 18 2.90 18.72 -0.08
CA ASN A 18 1.82 18.56 -1.05
C ASN A 18 0.70 17.61 -0.59
N PHE A 19 0.40 17.61 0.71
CA PHE A 19 -0.79 16.98 1.28
C PHE A 19 -1.86 18.03 1.61
N LYS A 20 -3.11 17.71 1.30
CA LYS A 20 -4.28 18.38 1.87
C LYS A 20 -4.64 17.67 3.18
N ALA A 21 -4.60 18.41 4.28
CA ALA A 21 -5.01 17.94 5.60
C ALA A 21 -6.49 18.24 5.84
N GLU A 22 -7.23 17.28 6.34
CA GLU A 22 -8.64 17.43 6.74
C GLU A 22 -8.86 16.77 8.09
N TRP A 23 -9.34 17.54 9.07
CA TRP A 23 -9.58 17.07 10.43
C TRP A 23 -11.04 16.65 10.62
N PHE A 24 -11.26 15.50 11.25
CA PHE A 24 -12.57 15.00 11.65
C PHE A 24 -12.67 14.92 13.18
N GLY A 25 -13.55 15.74 13.76
CA GLY A 25 -13.66 15.84 15.22
C GLY A 25 -12.36 16.33 15.87
N ARG A 26 -12.00 15.77 17.02
CA ARG A 26 -10.83 16.20 17.82
C ARG A 26 -9.52 15.49 17.46
N ASP A 27 -9.56 14.21 17.08
CA ASP A 27 -8.33 13.41 17.02
C ASP A 27 -8.11 12.64 15.71
N ASN A 28 -8.97 12.83 14.71
CA ASN A 28 -8.82 12.16 13.41
C ASN A 28 -8.32 13.13 12.34
N LEU A 29 -7.28 12.71 11.63
CA LEU A 29 -6.67 13.44 10.52
C LEU A 29 -6.72 12.57 9.27
N ARG A 30 -7.18 13.15 8.17
CA ARG A 30 -7.06 12.60 6.83
C ARG A 30 -6.06 13.42 6.03
N LEU A 31 -5.15 12.72 5.35
CA LEU A 31 -4.20 13.30 4.41
C LEU A 31 -4.57 12.85 3.01
N ILE A 32 -4.75 13.82 2.12
CA ILE A 32 -5.08 13.58 0.71
C ILE A 32 -3.91 14.10 -0.12
N ASN A 33 -3.44 13.28 -1.04
CA ASN A 33 -2.40 13.65 -2.01
C ASN A 33 -2.86 13.25 -3.41
N THR A 34 -2.57 14.12 -4.37
CA THR A 34 -2.71 13.82 -5.80
C THR A 34 -1.32 13.69 -6.41
N THR A 35 -1.01 12.51 -6.94
CA THR A 35 0.28 12.22 -7.57
C THR A 35 0.07 11.49 -8.90
N LEU A 36 1.11 11.50 -9.74
CA LEU A 36 1.18 10.67 -10.93
C LEU A 36 1.20 9.19 -10.55
N ALA A 37 0.46 8.38 -11.29
CA ALA A 37 0.49 6.92 -11.18
C ALA A 37 1.77 6.32 -11.76
N ILE A 38 2.26 6.90 -12.86
CA ILE A 38 3.44 6.43 -13.58
C ILE A 38 4.49 7.55 -13.56
N ARG A 39 5.73 7.19 -13.22
CA ARG A 39 6.87 8.11 -13.23
C ARG A 39 7.91 7.63 -14.24
N LYS A 40 8.70 8.57 -14.77
CA LYS A 40 9.87 8.24 -15.60
C LYS A 40 11.10 8.13 -14.70
N HIS A 41 11.88 7.07 -14.88
CA HIS A 41 13.17 6.93 -14.21
C HIS A 41 14.08 8.12 -14.59
N PRO A 42 14.75 8.77 -13.62
CA PRO A 42 15.52 9.99 -13.88
C PRO A 42 16.67 9.78 -14.86
N GLU A 43 17.34 8.63 -14.81
CA GLU A 43 18.44 8.27 -15.72
C GLU A 43 17.94 7.51 -16.96
N PHE A 44 17.46 6.27 -16.80
CA PHE A 44 17.05 5.39 -17.90
C PHE A 44 15.79 5.80 -18.67
N LYS A 45 15.03 6.79 -18.20
CA LYS A 45 13.78 7.31 -18.80
C LYS A 45 12.66 6.26 -19.00
N SER A 46 12.84 5.04 -18.52
CA SER A 46 11.83 3.99 -18.49
C SER A 46 10.64 4.41 -17.63
N LEU A 47 9.46 3.88 -17.95
CA LEU A 47 8.25 4.11 -17.16
C LEU A 47 8.18 3.12 -16.01
N ALA A 48 7.85 3.60 -14.82
CA ALA A 48 7.65 2.81 -13.63
C ALA A 48 6.27 3.08 -13.03
N TRP A 49 5.56 2.01 -12.65
CA TRP A 49 4.35 2.11 -11.84
C TRP A 49 4.74 2.52 -10.42
N HIS A 50 4.62 3.81 -10.11
CA HIS A 50 5.20 4.42 -8.92
C HIS A 50 4.09 5.04 -8.05
N ASN A 51 3.23 4.17 -7.54
CA ASN A 51 2.13 4.51 -6.64
C ASN A 51 1.73 3.29 -5.78
N HIS A 52 0.68 3.46 -4.96
CA HIS A 52 0.21 2.45 -4.02
C HIS A 52 -1.21 1.92 -4.33
N SER A 53 -1.73 2.10 -5.55
CA SER A 53 -3.10 1.70 -5.89
C SER A 53 -3.37 0.21 -5.72
N GLN A 54 -2.34 -0.63 -5.81
CA GLN A 54 -2.39 -2.08 -5.58
C GLN A 54 -2.71 -2.45 -4.13
N VAL A 55 -2.47 -1.54 -3.18
CA VAL A 55 -2.72 -1.72 -1.75
C VAL A 55 -3.74 -0.73 -1.16
N PHE A 56 -3.85 0.49 -1.70
CA PHE A 56 -4.74 1.55 -1.19
C PHE A 56 -6.15 1.43 -1.78
N HIS A 57 -6.74 0.24 -1.65
CA HIS A 57 -8.10 -0.03 -2.07
C HIS A 57 -8.76 -0.97 -1.06
N ILE A 58 -10.05 -0.76 -0.78
CA ILE A 58 -10.80 -1.51 0.25
C ILE A 58 -10.77 -3.04 0.06
N ASP A 59 -10.68 -3.48 -1.20
CA ASP A 59 -10.59 -4.90 -1.58
C ASP A 59 -9.16 -5.45 -1.67
N ALA A 60 -8.13 -4.62 -1.52
CA ALA A 60 -6.75 -5.02 -1.79
C ALA A 60 -6.30 -6.17 -0.88
N ALA A 61 -6.48 -6.01 0.43
CA ALA A 61 -6.02 -7.00 1.42
C ALA A 61 -6.73 -8.35 1.25
N ARG A 62 -8.07 -8.38 1.13
CA ARG A 62 -8.79 -9.65 0.98
C ARG A 62 -8.36 -10.41 -0.27
N LYS A 63 -8.14 -9.72 -1.40
CA LYS A 63 -7.69 -10.33 -2.66
C LYS A 63 -6.25 -10.83 -2.57
N GLU A 64 -5.37 -10.03 -1.96
CA GLU A 64 -3.96 -10.37 -1.78
C GLU A 64 -3.78 -11.63 -0.92
N TYR A 65 -4.51 -11.72 0.20
CA TYR A 65 -4.37 -12.85 1.12
C TYR A 65 -4.85 -14.18 0.54
N TRP A 66 -5.86 -14.18 -0.34
CA TRP A 66 -6.23 -15.39 -1.08
C TRP A 66 -5.08 -15.90 -1.96
N ARG A 67 -4.34 -15.01 -2.64
CA ARG A 67 -3.17 -15.40 -3.45
C ARG A 67 -2.03 -15.92 -2.58
N ILE A 68 -1.77 -15.24 -1.47
CA ILE A 68 -0.78 -15.68 -0.48
C ILE A 68 -1.14 -17.07 0.05
N PHE A 69 -2.41 -17.32 0.39
CA PHE A 69 -2.88 -18.63 0.84
C PHE A 69 -2.68 -19.70 -0.24
N ILE A 70 -3.06 -19.45 -1.49
CA ILE A 70 -2.87 -20.39 -2.60
C ILE A 70 -1.38 -20.78 -2.75
N ARG A 71 -0.48 -19.80 -2.56
CA ARG A 71 0.96 -20.03 -2.62
C ARG A 71 1.51 -20.78 -1.39
N GLN A 72 1.21 -20.32 -0.17
CA GLN A 72 1.80 -20.83 1.06
C GLN A 72 1.10 -22.08 1.62
N LYS A 73 -0.18 -22.29 1.27
CA LYS A 73 -1.02 -23.42 1.69
C LYS A 73 -1.08 -23.64 3.21
N THR A 74 -1.04 -22.56 3.99
CA THR A 74 -1.12 -22.62 5.45
C THR A 74 -2.56 -22.50 5.95
N ILE A 75 -2.90 -23.21 7.02
CA ILE A 75 -4.20 -23.09 7.69
C ILE A 75 -4.42 -21.64 8.16
N ARG A 76 -3.39 -21.03 8.75
CA ARG A 76 -3.43 -19.62 9.15
C ARG A 76 -3.76 -18.70 7.96
N GLY A 77 -3.12 -18.91 6.81
CA GLY A 77 -3.38 -18.12 5.59
C GLY A 77 -4.83 -18.26 5.11
N PHE A 78 -5.41 -19.46 5.18
CA PHE A 78 -6.81 -19.69 4.88
C PHE A 78 -7.73 -18.91 5.84
N LEU A 79 -7.53 -19.08 7.16
CA LEU A 79 -8.34 -18.42 8.17
C LEU A 79 -8.29 -16.90 8.03
N VAL A 80 -7.09 -16.33 7.84
CA VAL A 80 -6.93 -14.88 7.61
C VAL A 80 -7.67 -14.43 6.34
N SER A 81 -7.58 -15.19 5.25
CA SER A 81 -8.30 -14.86 4.00
C SER A 81 -9.80 -14.79 4.20
N VAL A 82 -10.38 -15.80 4.88
CA VAL A 82 -11.82 -15.83 5.20
C VAL A 82 -12.21 -14.67 6.11
N THR A 83 -11.43 -14.40 7.16
CA THR A 83 -11.67 -13.27 8.06
C THR A 83 -11.66 -11.94 7.32
N LEU A 84 -10.68 -11.71 6.44
CA LEU A 84 -10.59 -10.48 5.65
C LEU A 84 -11.76 -10.33 4.67
N GLU A 85 -12.25 -11.43 4.08
CA GLU A 85 -13.44 -11.40 3.23
C GLU A 85 -14.67 -10.85 3.98
N VAL A 86 -14.91 -11.38 5.18
CA VAL A 86 -16.04 -10.97 6.04
C VAL A 86 -15.86 -9.53 6.54
N LEU A 87 -14.67 -9.19 7.04
CA LEU A 87 -14.39 -7.83 7.54
C LEU A 87 -14.51 -6.79 6.43
N THR A 88 -14.04 -7.08 5.21
CA THR A 88 -14.20 -6.17 4.07
C THR A 88 -15.68 -5.98 3.71
N LEU A 89 -16.49 -7.04 3.74
CA LEU A 89 -17.93 -6.92 3.49
C LEU A 89 -18.62 -6.03 4.54
N ILE A 90 -18.34 -6.25 5.82
CA ILE A 90 -18.86 -5.43 6.91
C ILE A 90 -18.41 -3.98 6.72
N LYS A 91 -17.10 -3.74 6.48
CA LYS A 91 -16.54 -2.40 6.31
C LYS A 91 -17.19 -1.64 5.15
N LYS A 92 -17.49 -2.32 4.04
CA LYS A 92 -18.21 -1.72 2.88
C LYS A 92 -19.61 -1.23 3.24
N ILE A 93 -20.26 -1.86 4.21
CA ILE A 93 -21.62 -1.50 4.64
C ILE A 93 -21.58 -0.44 5.75
N THR A 94 -20.63 -0.55 6.68
CA THR A 94 -20.65 0.24 7.92
C THR A 94 -19.77 1.48 7.86
N THR A 95 -18.79 1.54 6.96
CA THR A 95 -17.75 2.58 6.95
C THR A 95 -17.89 3.49 5.74
N ARG A 96 -18.02 4.80 5.99
CA ARG A 96 -17.97 5.79 4.91
C ARG A 96 -16.56 5.86 4.34
N LYS A 97 -16.45 6.13 3.04
CA LYS A 97 -15.17 6.18 2.32
C LYS A 97 -14.13 7.12 2.95
N GLU A 98 -14.59 8.22 3.53
CA GLU A 98 -13.75 9.20 4.20
C GLU A 98 -13.03 8.70 5.46
N TYR A 99 -13.54 7.62 6.06
CA TYR A 99 -12.97 6.96 7.24
C TYR A 99 -12.22 5.67 6.89
N LEU A 100 -11.97 5.38 5.61
CA LEU A 100 -11.11 4.27 5.23
C LEU A 100 -9.65 4.62 5.54
N ASP A 101 -8.93 3.70 6.18
CA ASP A 101 -7.53 3.88 6.56
C ASP A 101 -6.63 4.20 5.35
N THR A 102 -6.94 3.58 4.20
CA THR A 102 -6.30 3.84 2.92
C THR A 102 -7.34 3.77 1.81
N HIS A 103 -7.34 4.76 0.92
CA HIS A 103 -8.23 4.82 -0.23
C HIS A 103 -7.54 5.53 -1.40
N CYS A 104 -7.81 5.10 -2.62
CA CYS A 104 -7.25 5.67 -3.84
C CYS A 104 -8.31 5.72 -4.92
N THR A 105 -8.38 6.87 -5.60
CA THR A 105 -9.24 7.13 -6.74
C THR A 105 -8.37 7.56 -7.92
N TYR A 106 -8.98 7.62 -9.10
CA TYR A 106 -8.43 8.40 -10.21
C TYR A 106 -8.27 9.88 -9.83
N GLY A 107 -7.48 10.62 -10.62
CA GLY A 107 -7.18 12.02 -10.36
C GLY A 107 -8.39 12.95 -10.48
N ASP A 108 -9.46 12.50 -11.12
CA ASP A 108 -10.76 13.17 -11.22
C ASP A 108 -11.76 12.74 -10.12
N GLY A 109 -11.32 11.86 -9.21
CA GLY A 109 -12.15 11.32 -8.12
C GLY A 109 -12.96 10.09 -8.47
N GLN A 110 -12.89 9.58 -9.71
CA GLN A 110 -13.54 8.30 -10.05
C GLN A 110 -12.94 7.13 -9.27
N GLU A 111 -13.77 6.19 -8.86
CA GLU A 111 -13.32 5.01 -8.11
C GLU A 111 -12.52 4.06 -8.99
N ILE A 112 -11.45 3.51 -8.43
CA ILE A 112 -10.79 2.34 -9.02
C ILE A 112 -11.71 1.15 -8.75
N SER A 113 -12.18 0.49 -9.80
CA SER A 113 -13.12 -0.63 -9.66
C SER A 113 -12.42 -1.91 -9.17
N GLY A 114 -13.21 -2.82 -8.60
CA GLY A 114 -12.71 -4.14 -8.17
C GLY A 114 -12.05 -4.98 -9.29
N PRO A 115 -12.56 -4.95 -10.55
CA PRO A 115 -11.88 -5.53 -11.71
C PRO A 115 -10.56 -4.84 -12.06
N GLU A 116 -10.49 -3.51 -12.06
CA GLU A 116 -9.24 -2.78 -12.32
C GLU A 116 -8.18 -3.08 -11.26
N LEU A 117 -8.55 -3.08 -9.98
CA LEU A 117 -7.66 -3.52 -8.91
C LEU A 117 -7.12 -4.93 -9.17
N LYS A 118 -7.97 -5.86 -9.65
CA LYS A 118 -7.55 -7.22 -9.96
C LYS A 118 -6.47 -7.20 -11.05
N LEU A 119 -6.65 -6.41 -12.12
CA LEU A 119 -5.66 -6.27 -13.20
C LEU A 119 -4.34 -5.71 -12.68
N ILE A 120 -4.39 -4.69 -11.81
CA ILE A 120 -3.20 -4.12 -11.18
C ILE A 120 -2.49 -5.20 -10.35
N GLN A 121 -3.20 -5.90 -9.48
CA GLN A 121 -2.61 -6.98 -8.66
C GLN A 121 -2.10 -8.15 -9.52
N ASP A 122 -2.78 -8.52 -10.61
CA ASP A 122 -2.31 -9.52 -11.58
C ASP A 122 -0.96 -9.10 -12.17
N ALA A 123 -0.81 -7.83 -12.57
CA ALA A 123 0.46 -7.32 -13.07
C ALA A 123 1.59 -7.45 -12.03
N PHE A 124 1.33 -7.13 -10.76
CA PHE A 124 2.32 -7.33 -9.69
C PHE A 124 2.68 -8.81 -9.50
N TRP A 125 1.69 -9.69 -9.35
CA TRP A 125 1.93 -11.11 -9.10
C TRP A 125 2.60 -11.84 -10.27
N ASN A 126 2.36 -11.41 -11.50
CA ASN A 126 3.00 -11.99 -12.68
C ASN A 126 4.46 -11.55 -12.84
N ASN A 127 4.87 -10.46 -12.19
CA ASN A 127 6.21 -9.85 -12.34
C ASN A 127 7.01 -9.81 -11.03
N ILE A 128 6.48 -10.36 -9.94
CA ILE A 128 7.17 -10.36 -8.64
C ILE A 128 8.25 -11.44 -8.59
N SER A 129 9.44 -11.07 -8.12
CA SER A 129 10.47 -12.02 -7.71
C SER A 129 10.32 -12.32 -6.21
N LEU A 130 10.00 -13.57 -5.88
CA LEU A 130 9.83 -14.02 -4.50
C LEU A 130 10.96 -14.97 -4.13
N PHE A 131 11.76 -14.56 -3.16
CA PHE A 131 12.86 -15.35 -2.62
C PHE A 131 12.80 -15.39 -1.10
N SER A 132 13.44 -16.40 -0.51
CA SER A 132 13.59 -16.51 0.94
C SER A 132 14.95 -15.95 1.31
N TRP A 133 14.96 -14.99 2.23
CA TRP A 133 16.19 -14.42 2.78
C TRP A 133 17.02 -15.50 3.48
N GLN A 134 18.32 -15.49 3.23
CA GLN A 134 19.34 -16.20 3.99
C GLN A 134 20.19 -15.21 4.78
N GLU A 135 20.83 -15.68 5.84
CA GLU A 135 21.77 -14.86 6.60
C GLU A 135 22.94 -14.45 5.71
N GLY A 136 23.28 -13.16 5.70
CA GLY A 136 24.32 -12.58 4.85
C GLY A 136 23.85 -12.12 3.46
N ASP A 137 22.60 -12.39 3.06
CA ASP A 137 22.04 -11.86 1.82
C ASP A 137 21.97 -10.31 1.86
N VAL A 138 22.27 -9.69 0.71
CA VAL A 138 22.10 -8.25 0.50
C VAL A 138 21.25 -8.04 -0.76
N LEU A 139 20.13 -7.34 -0.60
CA LEU A 139 19.31 -6.88 -1.73
C LEU A 139 19.54 -5.38 -1.93
N VAL A 140 19.98 -5.02 -3.13
CA VAL A 140 19.99 -3.63 -3.58
C VAL A 140 18.84 -3.46 -4.57
N ILE A 141 18.02 -2.43 -4.35
CA ILE A 141 16.94 -2.07 -5.27
C ILE A 141 17.11 -0.63 -5.72
N ASP A 142 16.81 -0.37 -6.99
CA ASP A 142 16.55 0.98 -7.46
C ASP A 142 15.12 1.37 -7.09
N ASN A 143 14.98 2.28 -6.13
CA ASN A 143 13.68 2.72 -5.63
C ASN A 143 12.88 3.54 -6.66
N TYR A 144 13.48 3.98 -7.77
CA TYR A 144 12.73 4.61 -8.86
C TYR A 144 11.93 3.62 -9.71
N SER A 145 12.44 2.39 -9.89
CA SER A 145 11.86 1.40 -10.79
C SER A 145 11.30 0.14 -10.10
N VAL A 146 11.67 -0.13 -8.85
CA VAL A 146 11.32 -1.38 -8.15
C VAL A 146 10.38 -1.14 -6.97
N SER A 147 9.19 -1.75 -7.04
CA SER A 147 8.33 -1.92 -5.86
C SER A 147 8.79 -3.13 -5.05
N HIS A 148 8.70 -3.04 -3.72
CA HIS A 148 9.10 -4.12 -2.83
C HIS A 148 8.07 -4.33 -1.71
N GLY A 149 8.09 -5.51 -1.12
CA GLY A 149 7.11 -5.91 -0.12
C GLY A 149 7.50 -7.22 0.54
N ARG A 150 6.57 -7.77 1.31
CA ARG A 150 6.81 -8.97 2.12
C ARG A 150 5.52 -9.77 2.29
N HIS A 151 5.64 -11.09 2.20
CA HIS A 151 4.58 -12.00 2.65
C HIS A 151 4.57 -12.19 4.19
N PRO A 152 3.43 -12.62 4.76
CA PRO A 152 3.37 -13.05 6.16
C PRO A 152 4.45 -14.09 6.47
N PHE A 153 5.08 -13.96 7.65
CA PHE A 153 6.11 -14.87 8.16
C PHE A 153 5.85 -15.19 9.64
N THR A 154 6.60 -16.16 10.17
CA THR A 154 6.60 -16.59 11.57
C THR A 154 8.01 -16.74 12.09
N GLY A 155 8.21 -16.59 13.40
CA GLY A 155 9.51 -16.71 14.04
C GLY A 155 10.33 -15.41 14.04
N PRO A 156 11.51 -15.43 14.68
CA PRO A 156 12.44 -14.31 14.68
C PRO A 156 12.90 -13.97 13.25
N ARG A 157 13.00 -12.68 12.94
CA ARG A 157 13.50 -12.16 11.67
C ARG A 157 14.07 -10.78 11.87
N GLU A 158 15.31 -10.58 11.44
CA GLU A 158 15.99 -9.29 11.45
C GLU A 158 16.44 -8.93 10.03
N ILE A 159 16.11 -7.72 9.59
CA ILE A 159 16.50 -7.18 8.28
C ILE A 159 16.87 -5.73 8.52
N PHE A 160 18.09 -5.36 8.15
CA PHE A 160 18.57 -3.99 8.20
C PHE A 160 18.29 -3.29 6.86
N VAL A 161 18.06 -1.97 6.92
CA VAL A 161 17.79 -1.14 5.74
C VAL A 161 18.66 0.11 5.84
N ALA A 162 19.27 0.48 4.71
CA ALA A 162 19.96 1.73 4.53
C ALA A 162 19.49 2.39 3.22
N TRP A 163 19.55 3.72 3.19
CA TRP A 163 19.32 4.50 1.98
C TRP A 163 20.67 4.92 1.41
N ALA A 164 20.78 4.95 0.09
CA ALA A 164 21.94 5.44 -0.64
C ALA A 164 21.45 6.36 -1.76
N ASP A 165 22.26 7.38 -2.07
CA ASP A 165 22.00 8.40 -3.09
C ASP A 165 22.91 8.19 -4.32
#